data_AF-A0A2V6D6U0-F1
#
_entry.id   AF-A0A2V6D6U0-F1
#
_cell.length_a   1.000
_cell.length_b   1.000
_cell.length_c   1.000
_cell.angle_alpha   90.00
_cell.angle_beta   90.00
_cell.angle_gamma   90.00
#
_symmetry.space_group_name_H-M   'P 1'
#
loop_
_entity.id
_entity.type
_entity.pdbx_description
1 polymer ?
#
loop_
_entity_poly.entity_id
_entity_poly.type
_entity_poly.pdbx_seq_one_letter_code
_entity_poly.pdbx_strand_id
1 'polypeptide(L)'
;HANDAAIQAYQAVIDKFPTDPIAADAQYQIAYIWYEAARLGTNDRAATEKAQTGFEDFLFRYPKSEKGPQARENLEHLQHKSTGDAMKIAKFYDKKKAYRAAVIYYNEVIHEQPGSAASAVAQKRVDEIRAKVGPTALQPAVAVSEQKKK
;
A
#
# COMPACT_ATOMS: atom_id res chain seq x y z
N HIS A 1 10.43 -8.74 11.78
CA HIS A 1 10.52 -7.48 12.54
C HIS A 1 11.67 -6.65 12.02
N ALA A 2 11.53 -5.33 11.99
CA ALA A 2 12.60 -4.43 11.55
C ALA A 2 13.77 -4.43 12.53
N ASN A 3 14.97 -4.13 12.05
CA ASN A 3 16.16 -4.03 12.88
C ASN A 3 16.23 -2.63 13.51
N ASP A 4 15.63 -2.49 14.70
CA ASP A 4 15.55 -1.21 15.41
C ASP A 4 16.92 -0.61 15.72
N ALA A 5 17.93 -1.44 16.01
CA ALA A 5 19.30 -0.98 16.27
C ALA A 5 19.94 -0.35 15.02
N ALA A 6 19.72 -0.96 13.85
CA ALA A 6 20.19 -0.40 12.58
C ALA A 6 19.47 0.92 12.24
N ILE A 7 18.16 0.98 12.47
CA ILE A 7 17.38 2.22 12.26
C ILE A 7 17.91 3.34 13.15
N GLN A 8 18.15 3.07 14.43
CA GLN A 8 18.70 4.07 15.36
C GLN A 8 20.11 4.53 14.95
N ALA A 9 20.95 3.61 14.49
CA ALA A 9 22.29 3.96 14.01
C ALA A 9 22.24 4.88 12.78
N TYR A 10 21.39 4.60 11.80
CA TYR A 10 21.21 5.48 10.64
C TYR A 10 20.56 6.81 11.01
N GLN A 11 19.61 6.83 11.94
CA GLN A 11 19.03 8.08 12.44
C GLN A 11 20.10 8.96 13.08
N ALA A 12 21.02 8.39 13.87
CA ALA A 12 22.12 9.13 14.45
C ALA A 12 23.07 9.73 13.40
N VAL A 13 23.23 9.07 12.23
CA VAL A 13 23.99 9.65 11.10
C VAL A 13 23.29 10.88 10.54
N ILE A 14 21.97 10.81 10.34
CA ILE A 14 21.17 11.94 9.85
C ILE A 14 21.24 13.12 10.83
N ASP A 15 21.08 12.85 12.12
CA ASP A 15 21.08 13.87 13.16
C ASP A 15 22.46 14.55 13.29
N LYS A 16 23.54 13.77 13.15
CA LYS A 16 24.92 14.27 13.29
C LYS A 16 25.43 14.98 12.03
N PHE A 17 24.97 14.56 10.85
CA PHE A 17 25.48 15.06 9.56
C PHE A 17 24.35 15.49 8.61
N PRO A 18 23.44 16.38 9.02
CA PRO A 18 22.17 16.62 8.31
C PRO A 18 22.31 17.23 6.90
N THR A 19 23.44 17.89 6.61
CA THR A 19 23.73 18.50 5.29
C THR A 19 24.72 17.69 4.46
N ASP A 20 25.28 16.62 5.03
CA ASP A 20 26.26 15.78 4.34
C ASP A 20 25.54 14.79 3.41
N PRO A 21 26.08 14.47 2.22
CA PRO A 21 25.53 13.45 1.34
C PRO A 21 25.23 12.11 2.02
N ILE A 22 25.97 11.73 3.07
CA ILE A 22 25.74 10.49 3.81
C ILE A 22 24.38 10.44 4.51
N ALA A 23 23.76 11.59 4.83
CA ALA A 23 22.42 11.62 5.41
C ALA A 23 21.36 11.13 4.42
N ALA A 24 21.54 11.38 3.12
CA ALA A 24 20.65 10.87 2.09
C ALA A 24 20.72 9.33 2.03
N ASP A 25 21.93 8.76 2.07
CA ASP A 25 22.12 7.32 2.10
C ASP A 25 21.54 6.69 3.37
N ALA A 26 21.75 7.32 4.54
CA ALA A 26 21.17 6.86 5.80
C ALA A 26 19.63 6.86 5.77
N GLN A 27 19.01 7.92 5.23
CA GLN A 27 17.55 7.99 5.06
C GLN A 27 17.04 6.86 4.16
N TYR A 28 17.73 6.59 3.05
CA TYR A 28 17.40 5.48 2.17
C TYR A 28 17.48 4.13 2.90
N GLN A 29 18.54 3.91 3.69
CA GLN A 29 18.72 2.65 4.41
C GLN A 29 17.64 2.40 5.46
N ILE A 30 17.15 3.45 6.15
CA ILE A 30 16.02 3.32 7.07
C ILE A 30 14.78 2.79 6.34
N ALA A 31 14.43 3.39 5.19
CA ALA A 31 13.31 2.92 4.38
C ALA A 31 13.52 1.48 3.88
N TYR A 32 14.75 1.14 3.49
CA TYR A 32 15.12 -0.20 3.05
C TYR A 32 15.02 -1.26 4.15
N ILE A 33 15.36 -0.93 5.40
CA ILE A 33 15.16 -1.85 6.55
C ILE A 33 13.67 -2.15 6.75
N TRP A 34 12.81 -1.14 6.65
CA TRP A 34 11.36 -1.35 6.71
C TRP A 34 10.84 -2.16 5.52
N TYR A 35 11.38 -1.92 4.33
CA TYR A 35 11.05 -2.69 3.12
C TYR A 35 11.37 -4.17 3.31
N GLU A 36 12.57 -4.51 3.79
CA GLU A 36 12.94 -5.90 4.04
C GLU A 36 12.07 -6.54 5.13
N ALA A 37 11.70 -5.77 6.17
CA ALA A 37 10.76 -6.24 7.17
C ALA A 37 9.36 -6.52 6.57
N ALA A 38 8.88 -5.67 5.67
CA ALA A 38 7.62 -5.84 4.95
C ALA A 38 7.64 -7.02 3.96
N ARG A 39 8.80 -7.27 3.36
CA ARG A 39 9.03 -8.37 2.41
C ARG A 39 9.08 -9.72 3.11
N LEU A 40 9.73 -9.79 4.27
CA LEU A 40 9.90 -11.02 5.06
C LEU A 40 8.71 -11.30 5.99
N GLY A 41 8.01 -10.27 6.45
CA GLY A 41 6.85 -10.38 7.32
C GLY A 41 5.60 -10.84 6.57
N THR A 42 4.92 -11.85 7.10
CA THR A 42 3.57 -12.21 6.65
C THR A 42 2.59 -11.12 7.09
N ASN A 43 2.15 -10.29 6.14
CA ASN A 43 1.11 -9.26 6.33
C ASN A 43 1.43 -8.16 7.37
N ASP A 44 2.70 -7.76 7.50
CA ASP A 44 3.06 -6.60 8.35
C ASP A 44 2.73 -5.28 7.62
N ARG A 45 1.47 -4.86 7.72
CA ARG A 45 0.99 -3.60 7.14
C ARG A 45 1.74 -2.38 7.69
N ALA A 46 2.12 -2.41 8.96
CA ALA A 46 2.86 -1.30 9.57
C ALA A 46 4.27 -1.17 8.97
N ALA A 47 4.95 -2.28 8.71
CA ALA A 47 6.23 -2.25 8.01
C ALA A 47 6.10 -1.76 6.56
N THR A 48 5.05 -2.19 5.85
CA THR A 48 4.75 -1.69 4.49
C THR A 48 4.54 -0.19 4.47
N GLU A 49 3.70 0.34 5.37
CA GLU A 49 3.41 1.78 5.46
C GLU A 49 4.67 2.58 5.78
N LYS A 50 5.48 2.12 6.75
CA LYS A 50 6.76 2.78 7.08
C LYS A 50 7.76 2.76 5.93
N ALA A 51 7.84 1.67 5.17
CA ALA A 51 8.71 1.58 4.01
C ALA A 51 8.26 2.53 2.89
N GLN A 52 6.95 2.60 2.62
CA GLN A 52 6.37 3.50 1.63
C GLN A 52 6.67 4.96 1.98
N THR A 53 6.29 5.40 3.19
CA THR A 53 6.56 6.76 3.66
C THR A 53 8.07 7.06 3.63
N GLY A 54 8.91 6.13 4.06
CA GLY A 54 10.36 6.32 4.07
C GLY A 54 10.96 6.55 2.67
N PHE A 55 10.54 5.78 1.66
CA PHE A 55 11.01 5.96 0.29
C PHE A 55 10.41 7.20 -0.37
N GLU A 56 9.14 7.52 -0.12
CA GLU A 56 8.50 8.75 -0.62
C GLU A 56 9.20 9.99 -0.06
N ASP A 57 9.47 10.02 1.25
CA ASP A 57 10.21 11.10 1.90
C ASP A 57 11.64 11.21 1.34
N PHE A 58 12.30 10.08 1.11
CA PHE A 58 13.63 10.06 0.51
C PHE A 58 13.62 10.67 -0.91
N LEU A 59 12.66 10.27 -1.76
CA LEU A 59 12.52 10.79 -3.12
C LEU A 59 12.15 12.28 -3.13
N PHE A 60 11.34 12.73 -2.17
CA PHE A 60 10.96 14.13 -2.02
C PHE A 60 12.15 14.99 -1.58
N ARG A 61 12.91 14.55 -0.57
CA ARG A 61 14.05 15.30 -0.02
C ARG A 61 15.29 15.25 -0.92
N TYR A 62 15.50 14.15 -1.63
CA TYR A 62 16.71 13.88 -2.41
C TYR A 62 16.40 13.51 -3.88
N PRO A 63 15.72 14.40 -4.64
CA PRO A 63 15.22 14.08 -5.99
C PRO A 63 16.32 13.77 -7.03
N LYS A 64 17.58 14.15 -6.74
CA LYS A 64 18.76 13.92 -7.59
C LYS A 64 19.67 12.80 -7.09
N SER A 65 19.28 12.05 -6.06
CA SER A 65 20.11 10.95 -5.57
C SER A 65 20.21 9.82 -6.58
N GLU A 66 21.41 9.22 -6.70
CA GLU A 66 21.68 8.00 -7.46
C GLU A 66 20.80 6.81 -7.01
N LYS A 67 20.31 6.83 -5.76
CA LYS A 67 19.39 5.81 -5.22
C LYS A 67 17.92 6.05 -5.59
N GLY A 68 17.60 7.15 -6.27
CA GLY A 68 16.25 7.50 -6.69
C GLY A 68 15.56 6.40 -7.52
N PRO A 69 16.18 5.87 -8.58
CA PRO A 69 15.61 4.75 -9.33
C PRO A 69 15.31 3.52 -8.47
N GLN A 70 16.25 3.13 -7.60
CA GLN A 70 16.09 1.97 -6.71
C GLN A 70 14.97 2.18 -5.67
N ALA A 71 14.80 3.40 -5.15
CA ALA A 71 13.70 3.72 -4.23
C ALA A 71 12.33 3.60 -4.93
N ARG A 72 12.20 4.04 -6.19
CA ARG A 72 10.96 3.88 -6.97
C ARG A 72 10.66 2.41 -7.25
N GLU A 73 11.66 1.63 -7.63
CA GLU A 73 11.49 0.18 -7.84
C GLU A 73 11.01 -0.52 -6.56
N ASN A 74 11.60 -0.19 -5.41
CA ASN A 74 11.13 -0.74 -4.12
C ASN A 74 9.68 -0.34 -3.79
N LEU A 75 9.27 0.89 -4.10
CA LEU A 75 7.87 1.33 -3.96
C LEU A 75 6.93 0.53 -4.86
N GLU A 76 7.31 0.31 -6.12
CA GLU A 76 6.56 -0.51 -7.05
C GLU A 76 6.41 -1.95 -6.53
N HIS A 77 7.46 -2.53 -5.96
CA HIS A 77 7.38 -3.86 -5.34
C HIS A 77 6.40 -3.93 -4.16
N LEU A 78 6.44 -2.93 -3.27
CA LEU A 78 5.48 -2.84 -2.14
C LEU A 78 4.04 -2.73 -2.65
N GLN A 79 3.82 -1.89 -3.67
CA GLN A 79 2.51 -1.69 -4.29
C GLN A 79 2.01 -2.97 -4.97
N HIS A 80 2.84 -3.67 -5.73
CA HIS A 80 2.48 -4.95 -6.38
C HIS A 80 2.14 -6.03 -5.36
N LYS A 81 2.88 -6.10 -4.25
CA LYS A 81 2.53 -7.02 -3.16
C LYS A 81 1.17 -6.66 -2.56
N SER A 82 0.95 -5.39 -2.24
CA SER A 82 -0.30 -4.89 -1.64
C SER A 82 -1.51 -5.20 -2.52
N THR A 83 -1.45 -4.86 -3.81
CA THR A 83 -2.54 -5.14 -4.76
C THR A 83 -2.75 -6.63 -4.99
N GLY A 84 -1.66 -7.42 -5.00
CA GLY A 84 -1.74 -8.87 -5.07
C GLY A 84 -2.49 -9.48 -3.87
N ASP A 85 -2.23 -8.98 -2.67
CA ASP A 85 -2.89 -9.44 -1.45
C ASP A 85 -4.36 -8.98 -1.39
N ALA A 86 -4.65 -7.71 -1.71
CA ALA A 86 -6.02 -7.20 -1.83
C ALA A 86 -6.83 -8.00 -2.86
N MET A 87 -6.25 -8.30 -4.03
CA MET A 87 -6.89 -9.12 -5.07
C MET A 87 -7.23 -10.54 -4.58
N LYS A 88 -6.36 -11.18 -3.78
CA LYS A 88 -6.63 -12.50 -3.18
C LYS A 88 -7.80 -12.43 -2.22
N ILE A 89 -7.83 -11.41 -1.35
CA ILE A 89 -8.90 -11.21 -0.37
C ILE A 89 -10.23 -10.91 -1.07
N ALA A 90 -10.22 -10.06 -2.11
CA ALA A 90 -11.38 -9.76 -2.93
C ALA A 90 -11.99 -11.04 -3.53
N LYS A 91 -11.15 -11.88 -4.18
CA LYS A 91 -11.57 -13.17 -4.76
C LYS A 91 -12.12 -14.13 -3.70
N PHE A 92 -11.55 -14.14 -2.49
CA PHE A 92 -12.05 -14.97 -1.40
C PHE A 92 -13.48 -14.59 -1.01
N TYR A 93 -13.74 -13.30 -0.75
CA TYR A 93 -15.08 -12.82 -0.40
C TYR A 93 -16.09 -12.96 -1.55
N ASP A 94 -15.64 -12.73 -2.78
CA ASP A 94 -16.47 -12.91 -3.97
C ASP A 94 -16.94 -14.37 -4.10
N LYS A 95 -16.01 -15.33 -3.94
CA LYS A 95 -16.34 -16.77 -3.91
C LYS A 95 -17.35 -17.11 -2.81
N LYS A 96 -17.29 -16.43 -1.67
CA LYS A 96 -18.24 -16.56 -0.55
C LYS A 96 -19.55 -15.80 -0.76
N LYS A 97 -19.72 -15.11 -1.90
CA LYS A 97 -20.85 -14.21 -2.21
C LYS A 97 -21.00 -13.04 -1.23
N ALA A 98 -19.95 -12.76 -0.47
CA ALA A 98 -19.85 -11.58 0.41
C ALA A 98 -19.47 -10.35 -0.43
N TYR A 99 -20.36 -10.00 -1.36
CA TYR A 99 -20.08 -9.05 -2.44
C TYR A 99 -19.67 -7.66 -1.97
N ARG A 100 -20.27 -7.17 -0.88
CA ARG A 100 -19.88 -5.88 -0.29
C ARG A 100 -18.41 -5.89 0.17
N ALA A 101 -17.97 -6.94 0.85
CA ALA A 101 -16.57 -7.07 1.26
C ALA A 101 -15.65 -7.24 0.04
N ALA A 102 -16.05 -8.06 -0.94
CA ALA A 102 -15.29 -8.24 -2.18
C ALA A 102 -15.04 -6.93 -2.92
N VAL A 103 -16.08 -6.10 -3.07
CA VAL A 103 -15.99 -4.80 -3.76
C VAL A 103 -15.05 -3.82 -3.04
N ILE A 104 -14.97 -3.85 -1.71
CA ILE A 104 -14.01 -3.03 -0.96
C ILE A 104 -12.58 -3.34 -1.40
N TYR A 105 -12.19 -4.62 -1.39
CA TYR A 105 -10.84 -5.03 -1.77
C TYR A 105 -10.57 -4.90 -3.28
N TYR A 106 -11.58 -5.09 -4.14
CA TYR A 106 -11.41 -4.77 -5.57
C TYR A 106 -11.16 -3.28 -5.81
N ASN A 107 -11.88 -2.41 -5.10
CA ASN A 107 -11.67 -0.96 -5.19
C ASN A 107 -10.30 -0.55 -4.66
N GLU A 108 -9.77 -1.24 -3.64
CA GLU A 108 -8.38 -1.05 -3.18
C GLU A 108 -7.38 -1.32 -4.32
N VAL A 109 -7.53 -2.43 -5.06
CA VAL A 109 -6.67 -2.70 -6.23
C VAL A 109 -6.78 -1.62 -7.31
N ILE A 110 -7.99 -1.12 -7.57
CA ILE A 110 -8.23 -0.05 -8.56
C ILE A 110 -7.55 1.26 -8.14
N HIS A 111 -7.69 1.62 -6.87
CA HIS A 111 -7.12 2.85 -6.30
C HIS A 111 -5.60 2.80 -6.28
N GLU A 112 -5.03 1.67 -5.84
CA GLU A 112 -3.59 1.53 -5.65
C GLU A 112 -2.85 1.43 -6.99
N GLN A 113 -3.40 0.82 -8.04
CA GLN A 113 -2.72 0.68 -9.34
C GLN A 113 -3.63 1.05 -10.52
N PRO A 114 -4.03 2.32 -10.65
CA PRO A 114 -4.95 2.76 -11.70
C PRO A 114 -4.35 2.49 -13.09
N GLY A 115 -5.14 1.91 -13.99
CA GLY A 115 -4.72 1.60 -15.36
C GLY A 115 -3.90 0.31 -15.53
N SER A 116 -3.52 -0.36 -14.43
CA SER A 116 -2.86 -1.68 -14.50
C SER A 116 -3.81 -2.78 -14.98
N ALA A 117 -3.27 -3.89 -15.48
CA ALA A 117 -4.07 -5.08 -15.82
C ALA A 117 -4.87 -5.61 -14.60
N ALA A 118 -4.30 -5.54 -13.39
CA ALA A 118 -4.97 -5.95 -12.17
C ALA A 118 -6.17 -5.05 -11.84
N SER A 119 -6.03 -3.74 -12.00
CA SER A 119 -7.13 -2.78 -11.84
C SER A 119 -8.25 -2.99 -12.86
N ALA A 120 -7.92 -3.27 -14.13
CA ALA A 120 -8.92 -3.57 -15.16
C ALA A 120 -9.74 -4.83 -14.83
N VAL A 121 -9.07 -5.88 -14.34
CA VAL A 121 -9.75 -7.11 -13.87
C VAL A 121 -10.64 -6.82 -12.66
N ALA A 122 -10.15 -6.05 -11.69
CA ALA A 122 -10.92 -5.66 -10.51
C ALA A 122 -12.16 -4.83 -10.88
N GLN A 123 -11.99 -3.83 -11.73
CA GLN A 123 -13.06 -2.94 -12.21
C GLN A 123 -14.15 -3.72 -12.93
N LYS A 124 -13.78 -4.55 -13.90
CA LYS A 124 -14.74 -5.43 -14.59
C LYS A 124 -15.55 -6.24 -13.59
N ARG A 125 -14.90 -6.81 -12.56
CA ARG A 125 -15.59 -7.64 -11.58
C ARG A 125 -16.51 -6.83 -10.66
N VAL A 126 -16.11 -5.63 -10.26
CA VAL A 126 -16.98 -4.70 -9.51
C VAL A 126 -18.25 -4.39 -10.29
N ASP A 127 -18.14 -4.14 -11.59
CA ASP A 127 -19.29 -3.83 -12.45
C ASP A 127 -20.24 -5.03 -12.61
N GLU A 128 -19.70 -6.24 -12.77
CA GLU A 128 -20.49 -7.49 -12.77
C GLU A 128 -21.24 -7.70 -11.45
N ILE A 129 -20.58 -7.45 -10.31
CA ILE A 129 -21.19 -7.57 -8.99
C ILE A 129 -22.30 -6.53 -8.83
N ARG A 130 -22.05 -5.26 -9.20
CA ARG A 130 -23.04 -4.18 -9.16
C ARG A 130 -24.28 -4.51 -9.98
N ALA A 131 -24.11 -5.04 -11.19
CA ALA A 131 -25.23 -5.46 -12.04
C ALA A 131 -26.04 -6.62 -11.42
N LYS A 132 -25.38 -7.51 -10.67
CA LYS A 132 -26.04 -8.67 -10.06
C LYS A 132 -26.85 -8.35 -8.81
N VAL A 133 -26.31 -7.53 -7.90
CA VAL A 133 -26.94 -7.28 -6.59
C VAL A 133 -27.59 -5.90 -6.46
N GLY A 134 -27.41 -5.04 -7.45
CA GLY A 134 -27.86 -3.66 -7.42
C GLY A 134 -26.98 -2.76 -6.53
N PRO A 135 -26.98 -1.43 -6.77
CA PRO A 135 -26.11 -0.50 -6.07
C PRO A 135 -26.39 -0.42 -4.55
N THR A 136 -27.65 -0.60 -4.14
CA THR A 136 -28.07 -0.50 -2.72
C THR A 136 -27.49 -1.63 -1.86
N ALA A 137 -27.30 -2.83 -2.43
CA ALA A 137 -26.74 -3.98 -1.70
C ALA A 137 -25.24 -3.82 -1.39
N LEU A 138 -24.57 -2.86 -2.03
CA LEU A 138 -23.15 -2.56 -1.84
C LEU A 138 -22.92 -1.34 -0.94
N GLN A 139 -23.99 -0.63 -0.55
CA GLN A 139 -23.87 0.52 0.35
C GLN A 139 -23.44 0.10 1.75
N PRO A 140 -22.76 0.99 2.49
CA PRO A 140 -22.54 0.83 3.91
C PRO A 140 -23.89 0.65 4.64
N ALA A 141 -23.97 -0.30 5.58
CA ALA A 141 -25.19 -0.56 6.35
C ALA A 141 -25.75 0.69 7.06
N VAL A 142 -24.88 1.67 7.34
CA VAL A 142 -25.22 2.96 7.97
C VAL A 142 -26.08 3.85 7.05
N ALA A 143 -25.89 3.80 5.73
CA ALA A 143 -26.61 4.63 4.78
C ALA A 143 -28.11 4.26 4.69
N VAL A 144 -28.44 2.99 4.92
CA VAL A 144 -29.83 2.49 4.85
C VAL A 144 -30.63 2.90 6.10
N SER A 145 -29.97 3.07 7.25
CA SER A 145 -30.65 3.44 8.51
C SER A 145 -31.06 4.91 8.59
N GLU A 146 -30.37 5.81 7.88
CA GLU A 146 -30.69 7.25 7.89
C GLU A 146 -31.89 7.61 7.00
N GLN A 147 -32.13 6.84 5.91
CA GLN A 147 -33.24 7.11 4.99
C GLN A 147 -34.62 6.66 5.50
N LYS A 148 -34.69 5.81 6.53
CA LYS A 148 -35.97 5.34 7.11
C LYS A 148 -36.54 6.26 8.20
N LYS A 149 -35.87 7.37 8.52
CA LYS A 149 -36.36 8.39 9.47
C LYS A 149 -36.81 9.64 8.72
N LYS A 150 -37.88 9.55 7.93
CA LYS A 150 -38.68 10.70 7.48
C LYS A 150 -40.15 10.32 7.40
#